data_AF-A0AAW0G2F0-F1
#
_entry.id   AF-A0AAW0G2F0-F1
#
_cell.length_a   1.000
_cell.length_b   1.000
_cell.length_c   1.000
_cell.angle_alpha   90.00
_cell.angle_beta   90.00
_cell.angle_gamma   90.00
#
_symmetry.space_group_name_H-M   'P 1'
#
loop_
_entity.id
_entity.type
_entity.pdbx_description
1 polymer ?
#
loop_
_entity_poly.entity_id
_entity_poly.type
_entity_poly.pdbx_seq_one_letter_code
_entity_poly.pdbx_strand_id
1 'polypeptide(L)'
;MHKENGGLNEIGIFLGLFAAFFTPSLNSTTFKLSTERSGGSIFLSALGFGAYLFSIQFLISDSSTLIFWAWDGYPVTGPTPITGALINFFAIGLGITLSVKVHSNAFLGPTYNLLAGAFLCWYFSGYPTKPYHPYNSSSQSFTAGIWCVHFGLDNDMWSSEHRMKDLIKEAEVDIIGLLESDTQRLIGGNRDFTQTIAEELGMYADYGPGPNQHTWGAALLSKFPIISSSHHLLPSPVGELAPAIHATLDIYGELVDVVVFHSGQEEDEEDRRLQSLELQRIMGESERPLVLLSYLVTNPYEGNYNTYVSDKSRMRDIDSNDWDRWCEYILFRDLKKVAYARISRSTITDTELQIAKFKLLEEYQIEEGNDFIYGNHYIDEDEVDESLRMPQLFRGDGVRGHRYHVFDEPRYFAERPSQVRNDD
;
A
#
# COMPACT_ATOMS: atom_id res chain seq x y z
N MET A 1 8.48 32.14 -8.66
CA MET A 1 9.46 32.08 -7.55
C MET A 1 8.76 32.62 -6.31
N HIS A 2 8.17 31.74 -5.49
CA HIS A 2 7.47 32.12 -4.25
C HIS A 2 8.47 32.11 -3.09
N LYS A 3 8.63 33.24 -2.39
CA LYS A 3 9.60 33.40 -1.29
C LYS A 3 9.22 32.63 -0.02
N GLU A 4 7.95 32.27 0.11
CA GLU A 4 7.36 31.61 1.28
C GLU A 4 7.79 30.14 1.45
N ASN A 5 8.30 29.51 0.39
CA ASN A 5 8.71 28.10 0.42
C ASN A 5 10.17 27.91 0.91
N GLY A 6 10.80 28.93 1.49
CA GLY A 6 12.19 28.87 1.97
C GLY A 6 13.27 28.70 0.88
N GLY A 7 12.89 28.72 -0.39
CA GLY A 7 13.79 28.47 -1.52
C GLY A 7 14.70 29.67 -1.84
N LEU A 8 16.02 29.45 -1.85
CA LEU A 8 17.04 30.47 -2.16
C LEU A 8 17.28 30.68 -3.66
N ASN A 9 16.23 30.55 -4.48
CA ASN A 9 16.33 30.55 -5.94
C ASN A 9 16.95 31.85 -6.50
N GLU A 10 16.64 33.00 -5.88
CA GLU A 10 17.24 34.30 -6.25
C GLU A 10 18.76 34.31 -6.04
N ILE A 11 19.23 33.71 -4.94
CA ILE A 11 20.67 33.61 -4.61
C ILE A 11 21.37 32.64 -5.55
N GLY A 12 20.75 31.49 -5.83
CA GLY A 12 21.28 30.50 -6.77
C GLY A 12 21.45 31.06 -8.18
N ILE A 13 20.46 31.81 -8.68
CA ILE A 13 20.54 32.48 -9.99
C ILE A 13 21.63 33.56 -9.98
N PHE A 14 21.69 34.38 -8.93
CA PHE A 14 22.72 35.42 -8.82
C PHE A 14 24.14 34.82 -8.81
N LEU A 15 24.38 33.78 -8.00
CA LEU A 15 25.67 33.10 -7.94
C LEU A 15 26.03 32.42 -9.26
N GLY A 16 25.06 31.80 -9.94
CA GLY A 16 25.26 31.18 -11.25
C GLY A 16 25.65 32.19 -12.32
N LEU A 17 24.95 33.33 -12.38
CA LEU A 17 25.28 34.42 -13.32
C LEU A 17 26.61 35.10 -12.97
N PHE A 18 26.91 35.26 -11.68
CA PHE A 18 28.18 35.82 -11.22
C PHE A 18 29.35 34.91 -11.58
N ALA A 19 29.22 33.59 -11.38
CA ALA A 19 30.22 32.60 -11.78
C ALA A 19 30.41 32.56 -13.32
N ALA A 20 29.34 32.71 -14.09
CA ALA A 20 29.41 32.79 -15.55
C ALA A 20 30.28 33.98 -16.02
N PHE A 21 30.29 35.09 -15.28
CA PHE A 21 31.12 36.26 -15.59
C PHE A 21 32.63 35.99 -15.46
N PHE A 22 33.02 35.04 -14.60
CA PHE A 22 34.41 34.60 -14.44
C PHE A 22 34.76 33.39 -15.30
N THR A 23 33.82 32.91 -16.14
CA THR A 23 34.11 31.83 -17.07
C THR A 23 35.11 32.35 -18.11
N PRO A 24 36.34 31.82 -18.17
CA PRO A 24 37.36 32.32 -19.09
C PRO A 24 36.87 32.16 -20.52
N SER A 25 36.98 33.20 -21.34
CA SER A 25 36.83 33.04 -22.78
C SER A 25 37.92 32.09 -23.27
N LEU A 26 37.54 30.97 -23.89
CA LEU A 26 38.48 30.10 -24.56
C LEU A 26 39.16 30.91 -25.67
N ASN A 27 40.39 31.37 -25.43
CA ASN A 27 41.26 31.76 -26.51
C ASN A 27 41.49 30.50 -27.35
N SER A 28 40.99 30.53 -28.59
CA SER A 28 41.25 29.50 -29.58
C SER A 28 42.74 29.52 -29.95
N THR A 29 43.58 29.00 -29.07
CA THR A 29 44.91 28.56 -29.43
C THR A 29 44.71 27.24 -30.15
N THR A 30 44.80 27.25 -31.48
CA THR A 30 44.84 26.03 -32.30
C THR A 30 46.08 25.23 -31.94
N PHE A 31 45.99 24.42 -30.89
CA PHE A 31 46.92 23.32 -30.67
C PHE A 31 46.59 22.25 -31.70
N LYS A 32 47.50 22.01 -32.65
CA LYS A 32 47.50 20.77 -33.43
C LYS A 32 47.87 19.64 -32.47
N LEU A 33 46.86 19.11 -31.77
CA LEU A 33 46.99 17.82 -31.10
C LEU A 33 47.03 16.76 -32.22
N SER A 34 48.23 16.34 -32.62
CA SER A 34 48.40 15.06 -33.32
C SER A 34 48.33 13.95 -32.27
N THR A 35 47.14 13.74 -31.71
CA THR A 35 46.88 12.54 -30.90
C THR A 35 46.78 11.37 -31.88
N GLU A 36 47.85 10.61 -32.02
CA GLU A 36 47.75 9.27 -32.62
C GLU A 36 46.76 8.47 -31.76
N ARG A 37 45.62 8.13 -32.35
CA ARG A 37 44.56 7.39 -31.68
C ARG A 37 45.10 5.98 -31.37
N SER A 38 45.48 5.73 -30.12
CA SER A 38 46.00 4.42 -29.70
C SER A 38 44.86 3.39 -29.62
N GLY A 39 44.31 3.00 -30.77
CA GLY A 39 43.21 2.03 -30.86
C GLY A 39 41.92 2.46 -30.14
N GLY A 40 40.95 1.54 -30.13
CA GLY A 40 39.62 1.73 -29.55
C GLY A 40 38.49 1.64 -30.58
N SER A 41 37.38 0.98 -30.23
CA SER A 41 36.20 0.85 -31.09
C SER A 41 35.18 1.93 -30.75
N ILE A 42 34.89 2.81 -31.71
CA ILE A 42 33.82 3.82 -31.60
C ILE A 42 32.48 3.16 -31.26
N PHE A 43 32.22 1.99 -31.82
CA PHE A 43 30.99 1.24 -31.57
C PHE A 43 30.91 0.78 -30.11
N LEU A 44 31.99 0.21 -29.55
CA LEU A 44 32.04 -0.19 -28.14
C LEU A 44 31.96 1.03 -27.20
N SER A 45 32.60 2.15 -27.57
CA SER A 45 32.48 3.41 -26.82
C SER A 45 31.07 3.99 -26.87
N ALA A 46 30.39 3.92 -28.03
CA ALA A 46 29.01 4.36 -28.17
C ALA A 46 28.04 3.47 -27.39
N LEU A 47 28.26 2.16 -27.36
CA LEU A 47 27.49 1.24 -26.51
C LEU A 47 27.70 1.55 -25.02
N GLY A 48 28.95 1.73 -24.58
CA GLY A 48 29.25 2.05 -23.18
C GLY A 48 28.66 3.40 -22.75
N PHE A 49 28.80 4.42 -23.59
CA PHE A 49 28.22 5.75 -23.33
C PHE A 49 26.69 5.74 -23.39
N GLY A 50 26.10 5.00 -24.35
CA GLY A 50 24.65 4.82 -24.46
C GLY A 50 24.07 4.07 -23.27
N ALA A 51 24.74 3.01 -22.79
CA ALA A 51 24.37 2.31 -21.57
C ALA A 51 24.47 3.22 -20.34
N TYR A 52 25.52 4.04 -20.22
CA TYR A 52 25.67 5.00 -19.14
C TYR A 52 24.56 6.07 -19.14
N LEU A 53 24.24 6.65 -20.29
CA LEU A 53 23.12 7.60 -20.42
C LEU A 53 21.78 6.95 -20.13
N PHE A 54 21.54 5.74 -20.64
CA PHE A 54 20.35 4.97 -20.32
C PHE A 54 20.26 4.70 -18.82
N SER A 55 21.34 4.30 -18.15
CA SER A 55 21.36 4.08 -16.70
C SER A 55 21.08 5.37 -15.93
N ILE A 56 21.65 6.52 -16.30
CA ILE A 56 21.31 7.80 -15.66
C ILE A 56 19.83 8.14 -15.85
N GLN A 57 19.31 7.92 -17.06
CA GLN A 57 17.94 8.28 -17.38
C GLN A 57 16.94 7.37 -16.66
N PHE A 58 17.21 6.07 -16.67
CA PHE A 58 16.41 5.03 -16.02
C PHE A 58 16.47 5.12 -14.49
N LEU A 59 17.64 5.38 -13.91
CA LEU A 59 17.85 5.31 -12.46
C LEU A 59 17.64 6.65 -11.74
N ILE A 60 17.95 7.77 -12.37
CA ILE A 60 18.09 9.07 -11.68
C ILE A 60 17.21 10.17 -12.29
N SER A 61 16.82 10.05 -13.56
CA SER A 61 16.14 11.14 -14.27
C SER A 61 14.62 11.03 -14.33
N ASP A 62 14.03 9.94 -13.82
CA ASP A 62 12.59 9.94 -13.60
C ASP A 62 12.27 10.84 -12.40
N SER A 63 11.53 11.92 -12.68
CA SER A 63 11.07 12.86 -11.66
C SER A 63 10.22 12.19 -10.57
N SER A 64 9.62 11.04 -10.86
CA SER A 64 8.85 10.23 -9.92
C SER A 64 9.75 9.49 -8.92
N THR A 65 10.99 9.13 -9.26
CA THR A 65 11.89 8.38 -8.37
C THR A 65 12.14 9.07 -7.04
N LEU A 66 12.46 10.37 -7.06
CA LEU A 66 12.68 11.13 -5.83
C LEU A 66 11.38 11.34 -5.03
N ILE A 67 10.24 11.40 -5.73
CA ILE A 67 8.93 11.51 -5.10
C ILE A 67 8.62 10.21 -4.38
N PHE A 68 8.64 9.08 -5.10
CA PHE A 68 8.40 7.74 -4.56
C PHE A 68 9.35 7.41 -3.41
N TRP A 69 10.63 7.78 -3.50
CA TRP A 69 11.59 7.47 -2.44
C TRP A 69 11.34 8.27 -1.15
N ALA A 70 10.90 9.52 -1.25
CA ALA A 70 10.85 10.43 -0.10
C ALA A 70 9.44 10.67 0.46
N TRP A 71 8.39 10.22 -0.24
CA TRP A 71 7.00 10.57 0.07
C TRP A 71 6.30 9.50 0.92
N ASP A 72 5.38 9.95 1.77
CA ASP A 72 4.48 9.18 2.62
C ASP A 72 3.04 9.32 2.08
N GLY A 73 2.33 8.21 1.87
CA GLY A 73 1.14 8.14 1.01
C GLY A 73 -0.11 8.91 1.44
N TYR A 74 -0.34 9.10 2.75
CA TYR A 74 -1.51 9.81 3.25
C TYR A 74 -1.23 10.64 4.53
N PRO A 75 -1.81 11.85 4.67
CA PRO A 75 -2.54 12.60 3.65
C PRO A 75 -1.62 13.07 2.52
N VAL A 76 -2.15 13.14 1.29
CA VAL A 76 -1.40 13.60 0.11
C VAL A 76 -1.03 15.08 0.28
N THR A 77 0.19 15.32 0.76
CA THR A 77 0.74 16.66 1.03
C THR A 77 1.90 17.03 0.10
N GLY A 78 2.42 16.04 -0.65
CA GLY A 78 3.54 16.19 -1.59
C GLY A 78 3.12 16.14 -3.06
N PRO A 79 4.05 16.46 -3.98
CA PRO A 79 3.83 16.27 -5.42
C PRO A 79 3.65 14.78 -5.72
N THR A 80 2.60 14.40 -6.44
CA THR A 80 2.42 13.02 -6.90
C THR A 80 3.08 12.81 -8.27
N PRO A 81 3.51 11.57 -8.59
CA PRO A 81 3.99 11.25 -9.93
C PRO A 81 2.93 11.62 -10.98
N ILE A 82 3.34 12.29 -12.05
CA ILE A 82 2.43 12.51 -13.18
C ILE A 82 2.25 11.19 -13.92
N THR A 83 1.10 10.54 -13.71
CA THR A 83 0.66 9.42 -14.54
C THR A 83 0.43 9.93 -15.97
N GLY A 84 1.12 9.37 -16.95
CA GLY A 84 1.02 9.78 -18.37
C GLY A 84 2.22 10.52 -18.97
N ALA A 85 3.43 10.35 -18.42
CA ALA A 85 4.66 10.96 -18.97
C ALA A 85 4.84 10.76 -20.50
N LEU A 86 4.50 9.58 -21.02
CA LEU A 86 4.56 9.31 -22.47
C LEU A 86 3.58 10.19 -23.28
N ILE A 87 2.41 10.49 -22.73
CA ILE A 87 1.42 11.38 -23.36
C ILE A 87 1.95 12.81 -23.35
N ASN A 88 2.59 13.24 -22.27
CA ASN A 88 3.24 14.55 -22.19
C ASN A 88 4.38 14.68 -23.21
N PHE A 89 5.26 13.66 -23.33
CA PHE A 89 6.32 13.68 -24.34
C PHE A 89 5.75 13.68 -25.77
N PHE A 90 4.70 12.91 -26.02
CA PHE A 90 3.99 12.95 -27.31
C PHE A 90 3.39 14.33 -27.59
N ALA A 91 2.73 14.96 -26.61
CA ALA A 91 2.13 16.28 -26.74
C ALA A 91 3.18 17.37 -26.96
N ILE A 92 4.32 17.30 -26.28
CA ILE A 92 5.46 18.22 -26.49
C ILE A 92 6.03 18.03 -27.91
N GLY A 93 6.28 16.79 -28.33
CA GLY A 93 6.78 16.48 -29.66
C GLY A 93 5.81 16.93 -30.77
N LEU A 94 4.52 16.71 -30.57
CA LEU A 94 3.45 17.16 -31.45
C LEU A 94 3.36 18.69 -31.48
N GLY A 95 3.43 19.37 -30.34
CA GLY A 95 3.42 20.83 -30.24
C GLY A 95 4.60 21.49 -30.95
N ILE A 96 5.80 20.90 -30.84
CA ILE A 96 6.99 21.38 -31.57
C ILE A 96 6.82 21.16 -33.08
N THR A 97 6.33 20.00 -33.51
CA THR A 97 6.13 19.74 -34.94
C THR A 97 5.02 20.60 -35.54
N LEU A 98 3.91 20.81 -34.82
CA LEU A 98 2.82 21.68 -35.24
C LEU A 98 3.26 23.16 -35.27
N SER A 99 4.03 23.63 -34.29
CA SER A 99 4.50 25.03 -34.27
C SER A 99 5.46 25.36 -35.43
N VAL A 100 6.19 24.38 -35.94
CA VAL A 100 7.07 24.54 -37.11
C VAL A 100 6.31 24.43 -38.43
N LYS A 101 5.29 23.57 -38.52
CA LYS A 101 4.64 23.22 -39.80
C LYS A 101 3.27 23.85 -40.04
N VAL A 102 2.59 24.35 -39.01
CA VAL A 102 1.20 24.79 -39.11
C VAL A 102 1.08 26.31 -38.95
N HIS A 103 0.28 26.93 -39.83
CA HIS A 103 0.04 28.37 -39.83
C HIS A 103 -0.72 28.81 -38.56
N SER A 104 -0.38 29.98 -38.01
CA SER A 104 -0.90 30.51 -36.74
C SER A 104 -2.43 30.62 -36.62
N ASN A 105 -3.15 30.65 -37.75
CA ASN A 105 -4.62 30.74 -37.79
C ASN A 105 -5.33 29.38 -37.71
N ALA A 106 -4.60 28.26 -37.76
CA ALA A 106 -5.18 26.92 -37.69
C ALA A 106 -5.86 26.64 -36.34
N PHE A 107 -5.42 27.32 -35.28
CA PHE A 107 -5.98 27.21 -33.92
C PHE A 107 -7.31 27.93 -33.73
N LEU A 108 -7.76 28.73 -34.72
CA LEU A 108 -9.06 29.40 -34.71
C LEU A 108 -10.16 28.59 -35.41
N GLY A 109 -9.81 27.44 -36.01
CA GLY A 109 -10.73 26.61 -36.75
C GLY A 109 -11.60 25.71 -35.84
N PRO A 110 -12.86 25.44 -36.22
CA PRO A 110 -13.73 24.54 -35.47
C PRO A 110 -13.17 23.10 -35.36
N THR A 111 -12.35 22.67 -36.31
CA THR A 111 -11.66 21.37 -36.29
C THR A 111 -10.64 21.25 -35.15
N TYR A 112 -9.88 22.31 -34.87
CA TYR A 112 -8.95 22.33 -33.75
C TYR A 112 -9.69 22.23 -32.41
N ASN A 113 -10.75 23.02 -32.23
CA ASN A 113 -11.55 23.00 -31.01
C ASN A 113 -12.21 21.64 -30.76
N LEU A 114 -12.67 20.96 -31.82
CA LEU A 114 -13.23 19.61 -31.71
C LEU A 114 -12.16 18.56 -31.33
N LEU A 115 -10.96 18.63 -31.91
CA LEU A 115 -9.87 17.70 -31.57
C LEU A 115 -9.31 17.95 -30.17
N ALA A 116 -9.14 19.22 -29.78
CA ALA A 116 -8.73 19.60 -28.43
C ALA A 116 -9.79 19.19 -27.39
N GLY A 117 -11.08 19.43 -27.69
CA GLY A 117 -12.19 18.99 -26.85
C GLY A 117 -12.27 17.46 -26.72
N ALA A 118 -12.14 16.72 -27.83
CA ALA A 118 -12.12 15.26 -27.81
C ALA A 118 -10.91 14.70 -27.03
N PHE A 119 -9.73 15.32 -27.17
CA PHE A 119 -8.54 14.97 -26.39
C PHE A 119 -8.76 15.23 -24.90
N LEU A 120 -9.33 16.37 -24.52
CA LEU A 120 -9.67 16.65 -23.12
C LEU A 120 -10.69 15.64 -22.58
N CYS A 121 -11.75 15.33 -23.31
CA CYS A 121 -12.73 14.31 -22.91
C CYS A 121 -12.08 12.92 -22.75
N TRP A 122 -11.21 12.53 -23.68
CA TRP A 122 -10.47 11.27 -23.60
C TRP A 122 -9.50 11.25 -22.40
N TYR A 123 -8.74 12.34 -22.19
CA TYR A 123 -7.85 12.50 -21.04
C TYR A 123 -8.62 12.40 -19.71
N PHE A 124 -9.75 13.09 -19.59
CA PHE A 124 -10.61 13.02 -18.41
C PHE A 124 -11.30 11.66 -18.24
N SER A 125 -11.53 10.90 -19.32
CA SER A 125 -12.06 9.54 -19.24
C SER A 125 -11.06 8.50 -18.70
N GLY A 126 -9.77 8.84 -18.67
CA GLY A 126 -8.71 7.99 -18.12
C GLY A 126 -8.48 8.13 -16.62
N TYR A 127 -9.14 9.09 -15.95
CA TYR A 127 -9.07 9.17 -14.49
C TYR A 127 -9.82 7.99 -13.87
N PRO A 128 -9.27 7.35 -12.81
CA PRO A 128 -9.96 6.27 -12.12
C PRO A 128 -11.35 6.73 -11.66
N THR A 129 -12.40 6.20 -12.27
CA THR A 129 -13.80 6.46 -11.88
C THR A 129 -14.39 5.31 -11.07
N LYS A 130 -13.56 4.32 -10.68
CA LYS A 130 -14.05 3.19 -9.90
C LYS A 130 -14.52 3.72 -8.56
N PRO A 131 -15.78 3.49 -8.19
CA PRO A 131 -16.28 4.03 -6.95
C PRO A 131 -15.64 3.28 -5.77
N TYR A 132 -15.34 4.03 -4.71
CA TYR A 132 -14.86 3.52 -3.43
C TYR A 132 -16.03 2.87 -2.64
N HIS A 133 -16.72 1.90 -3.26
CA HIS A 133 -17.85 1.22 -2.63
C HIS A 133 -17.42 -0.11 -2.04
N PRO A 134 -17.69 -0.37 -0.74
CA PRO A 134 -17.45 -1.66 -0.11
C PRO A 134 -18.36 -2.75 -0.69
N TYR A 135 -17.90 -4.00 -0.66
CA TYR A 135 -18.61 -5.15 -1.25
C TYR A 135 -19.95 -5.41 -0.55
N ASN A 136 -20.00 -5.26 0.78
CA ASN A 136 -21.13 -5.68 1.61
C ASN A 136 -21.86 -4.49 2.28
N SER A 137 -22.06 -3.41 1.53
CA SER A 137 -22.72 -2.18 2.02
C SER A 137 -24.16 -2.39 2.51
N SER A 138 -24.90 -3.33 1.93
CA SER A 138 -26.30 -3.61 2.30
C SER A 138 -26.43 -4.22 3.70
N SER A 139 -25.45 -5.02 4.13
CA SER A 139 -25.42 -5.65 5.46
C SER A 139 -24.61 -4.83 6.47
N GLN A 140 -24.12 -3.64 6.06
CA GLN A 140 -23.21 -2.79 6.83
C GLN A 140 -22.03 -3.57 7.44
N SER A 141 -21.54 -4.56 6.70
CA SER A 141 -20.35 -5.34 7.06
C SER A 141 -19.16 -4.92 6.20
N PHE A 142 -17.96 -5.20 6.68
CA PHE A 142 -16.74 -4.98 5.93
C PHE A 142 -15.75 -6.12 6.15
N THR A 143 -14.97 -6.44 5.13
CA THR A 143 -13.91 -7.45 5.20
C THR A 143 -12.56 -6.75 5.33
N ALA A 144 -11.84 -7.01 6.43
CA ALA A 144 -10.47 -6.57 6.62
C ALA A 144 -9.50 -7.74 6.39
N GLY A 145 -8.33 -7.48 5.80
CA GLY A 145 -7.33 -8.50 5.52
C GLY A 145 -5.90 -8.04 5.75
N ILE A 146 -5.00 -8.99 5.94
CA ILE A 146 -3.56 -8.76 6.05
C ILE A 146 -2.84 -9.73 5.13
N TRP A 147 -1.82 -9.22 4.44
CA TRP A 147 -0.98 -10.05 3.58
C TRP A 147 0.45 -9.49 3.47
N CYS A 148 1.44 -10.29 3.83
CA CYS A 148 2.84 -10.02 3.49
C CYS A 148 3.13 -10.45 2.05
N VAL A 149 3.59 -9.54 1.19
CA VAL A 149 3.53 -9.73 -0.27
C VAL A 149 4.89 -9.78 -0.97
N HIS A 150 5.98 -9.87 -0.22
CA HIS A 150 7.35 -10.05 -0.73
C HIS A 150 7.66 -9.15 -1.93
N PHE A 151 7.41 -7.85 -1.78
CA PHE A 151 7.66 -6.81 -2.79
C PHE A 151 6.88 -7.02 -4.10
N GLY A 152 5.76 -7.73 -4.06
CA GLY A 152 4.96 -8.06 -5.24
C GLY A 152 5.71 -8.97 -6.22
N LEU A 153 6.57 -9.85 -5.69
CA LEU A 153 7.27 -10.89 -6.44
C LEU A 153 6.77 -12.27 -6.02
N ASP A 154 6.55 -13.15 -7.00
CA ASP A 154 6.16 -14.52 -6.74
C ASP A 154 7.33 -15.45 -6.35
N ASN A 155 7.03 -16.70 -6.01
CA ASN A 155 8.03 -17.68 -5.59
C ASN A 155 9.09 -17.97 -6.67
N ASP A 156 8.80 -17.62 -7.93
CA ASP A 156 9.71 -17.74 -9.08
C ASP A 156 10.35 -16.38 -9.44
N MET A 157 10.18 -15.36 -8.60
CA MET A 157 10.67 -13.98 -8.73
C MET A 157 10.06 -13.19 -9.90
N TRP A 158 8.83 -13.51 -10.32
CA TRP A 158 8.08 -12.72 -11.30
C TRP A 158 7.15 -11.72 -10.62
N SER A 159 6.81 -10.62 -11.31
CA SER A 159 5.81 -9.68 -10.81
C SER A 159 4.46 -10.39 -10.60
N SER A 160 3.89 -10.25 -9.41
CA SER A 160 2.68 -10.95 -8.98
C SER A 160 1.48 -10.01 -8.74
N GLU A 161 1.66 -8.71 -8.99
CA GLU A 161 0.73 -7.62 -8.65
C GLU A 161 -0.70 -7.86 -9.17
N HIS A 162 -0.84 -8.31 -10.42
CA HIS A 162 -2.15 -8.62 -11.00
C HIS A 162 -2.82 -9.82 -10.32
N ARG A 163 -2.04 -10.84 -9.96
CA ARG A 163 -2.56 -12.03 -9.26
C ARG A 163 -2.97 -11.69 -7.84
N MET A 164 -2.19 -10.85 -7.16
CA MET A 164 -2.53 -10.30 -5.84
C MET A 164 -3.84 -9.53 -5.89
N LYS A 165 -3.95 -8.59 -6.83
CA LYS A 165 -5.19 -7.81 -7.06
C LYS A 165 -6.40 -8.71 -7.30
N ASP A 166 -6.26 -9.72 -8.16
CA ASP A 166 -7.36 -10.63 -8.48
C ASP A 166 -7.79 -11.42 -7.24
N LEU A 167 -6.85 -11.86 -6.40
CA LEU A 167 -7.16 -12.52 -5.14
C LEU A 167 -7.87 -11.57 -4.15
N ILE A 168 -7.36 -10.36 -3.94
CA ILE A 168 -7.96 -9.34 -3.06
C ILE A 168 -9.40 -9.03 -3.51
N LYS A 169 -9.62 -8.94 -4.82
CA LYS A 169 -10.94 -8.71 -5.41
C LYS A 169 -11.90 -9.87 -5.15
N GLU A 170 -11.47 -11.10 -5.43
CA GLU A 170 -12.31 -12.29 -5.29
C GLU A 170 -12.58 -12.68 -3.83
N ALA A 171 -11.65 -12.35 -2.93
CA ALA A 171 -11.83 -12.44 -1.49
C ALA A 171 -12.72 -11.34 -0.92
N GLU A 172 -13.21 -10.41 -1.76
CA GLU A 172 -14.09 -9.31 -1.38
C GLU A 172 -13.55 -8.48 -0.21
N VAL A 173 -12.25 -8.18 -0.25
CA VAL A 173 -11.57 -7.43 0.82
C VAL A 173 -11.84 -5.93 0.66
N ASP A 174 -12.33 -5.30 1.72
CA ASP A 174 -12.64 -3.87 1.76
C ASP A 174 -11.50 -3.03 2.34
N ILE A 175 -10.75 -3.58 3.29
CA ILE A 175 -9.60 -2.93 3.93
C ILE A 175 -8.46 -3.95 3.95
N ILE A 176 -7.27 -3.62 3.46
CA ILE A 176 -6.14 -4.53 3.46
C ILE A 176 -4.85 -3.85 3.91
N GLY A 177 -4.14 -4.50 4.83
CA GLY A 177 -2.75 -4.24 5.12
C GLY A 177 -1.85 -5.07 4.20
N LEU A 178 -0.94 -4.42 3.49
CA LEU A 178 0.08 -5.06 2.64
C LEU A 178 1.46 -4.80 3.23
N LEU A 179 2.17 -5.87 3.59
CA LEU A 179 3.49 -5.80 4.21
C LEU A 179 4.57 -6.26 3.23
N GLU A 180 5.82 -5.87 3.48
CA GLU A 180 6.90 -6.00 2.49
C GLU A 180 6.52 -5.33 1.16
N SER A 181 5.91 -4.15 1.25
CA SER A 181 5.34 -3.42 0.11
C SER A 181 6.26 -2.35 -0.46
N ASP A 182 7.44 -2.12 0.13
CA ASP A 182 8.37 -1.09 -0.32
C ASP A 182 9.13 -1.50 -1.60
N THR A 183 8.57 -1.11 -2.73
CA THR A 183 9.13 -1.33 -4.08
C THR A 183 9.53 -0.02 -4.78
N GLN A 184 9.31 1.09 -4.09
CA GLN A 184 9.51 2.46 -4.56
C GLN A 184 10.98 2.91 -4.42
N ARG A 185 11.87 1.97 -4.07
CA ARG A 185 13.33 2.14 -4.11
C ARG A 185 13.89 1.83 -5.50
N LEU A 186 15.09 2.34 -5.76
CA LEU A 186 15.83 2.04 -6.97
C LEU A 186 16.01 0.53 -7.21
N ILE A 187 16.31 -0.23 -6.15
CA ILE A 187 16.46 -1.69 -6.22
C ILE A 187 15.13 -2.42 -6.45
N GLY A 188 14.01 -1.82 -6.03
CA GLY A 188 12.65 -2.35 -6.24
C GLY A 188 12.07 -2.01 -7.62
N GLY A 189 12.83 -1.27 -8.42
CA GLY A 189 12.44 -0.83 -9.76
C GLY A 189 11.54 0.42 -9.77
N ASN A 190 11.49 1.17 -8.67
CA ASN A 190 10.59 2.32 -8.48
C ASN A 190 9.13 1.98 -8.83
N ARG A 191 8.71 0.75 -8.51
CA ARG A 191 7.34 0.29 -8.77
C ARG A 191 6.43 0.79 -7.66
N ASP A 192 5.20 1.14 -8.03
CA ASP A 192 4.15 1.50 -7.10
C ASP A 192 2.94 0.59 -7.34
N PHE A 193 3.10 -0.67 -6.93
CA PHE A 193 2.04 -1.66 -7.11
C PHE A 193 0.87 -1.40 -6.17
N THR A 194 1.09 -0.77 -5.01
CA THR A 194 0.03 -0.46 -4.04
C THR A 194 -0.95 0.54 -4.63
N GLN A 195 -0.46 1.61 -5.27
CA GLN A 195 -1.30 2.56 -6.01
C GLN A 195 -2.01 1.89 -7.19
N THR A 196 -1.32 1.03 -7.94
CA THR A 196 -1.91 0.31 -9.08
C THR A 196 -3.08 -0.57 -8.64
N ILE A 197 -2.91 -1.36 -7.57
CA ILE A 197 -3.97 -2.18 -6.99
C ILE A 197 -5.12 -1.31 -6.49
N ALA A 198 -4.81 -0.20 -5.80
CA ALA A 198 -5.82 0.71 -5.26
C ALA A 198 -6.69 1.33 -6.35
N GLU A 199 -6.10 1.84 -7.44
CA GLU A 199 -6.83 2.38 -8.58
C GLU A 199 -7.67 1.32 -9.28
N GLU A 200 -7.11 0.12 -9.48
CA GLU A 200 -7.82 -0.97 -10.12
C GLU A 200 -8.96 -1.53 -9.26
N LEU A 201 -8.90 -1.42 -7.93
CA LEU A 201 -9.95 -1.91 -7.04
C LEU A 201 -10.90 -0.81 -6.55
N GLY A 202 -10.60 0.46 -6.82
CA GLY A 202 -11.35 1.59 -6.28
C GLY A 202 -11.16 1.67 -4.76
N MET A 203 -9.92 1.86 -4.33
CA MET A 203 -9.51 1.98 -2.92
C MET A 203 -8.66 3.23 -2.73
N TYR A 204 -8.80 3.86 -1.57
CA TYR A 204 -7.83 4.80 -1.04
C TYR A 204 -6.53 4.05 -0.73
N ALA A 205 -5.39 4.66 -1.02
CA ALA A 205 -4.08 4.12 -0.69
C ALA A 205 -3.41 5.02 0.34
N ASP A 206 -2.88 4.41 1.39
CA ASP A 206 -1.98 5.02 2.34
C ASP A 206 -0.78 4.08 2.50
N TYR A 207 0.40 4.56 2.17
CA TYR A 207 1.62 3.77 2.28
C TYR A 207 2.59 4.53 3.17
N GLY A 208 3.24 3.85 4.09
CA GLY A 208 4.09 4.53 5.04
C GLY A 208 4.61 3.63 6.16
N PRO A 209 5.72 4.01 6.81
CA PRO A 209 6.61 5.13 6.46
C PRO A 209 7.31 4.95 5.11
N GLY A 210 7.68 6.05 4.46
CA GLY A 210 8.21 6.08 3.11
C GLY A 210 9.55 5.37 2.94
N PRO A 211 9.96 5.05 1.70
CA PRO A 211 11.14 4.22 1.45
C PRO A 211 12.49 4.82 1.90
N ASN A 212 12.57 6.12 2.15
CA ASN A 212 13.73 6.76 2.76
C ASN A 212 13.92 6.40 4.25
N GLN A 213 12.92 5.79 4.88
CA GLN A 213 12.97 5.35 6.28
C GLN A 213 13.60 3.95 6.45
N HIS A 214 14.02 3.30 5.37
CA HIS A 214 14.77 2.04 5.42
C HIS A 214 14.03 0.86 6.07
N THR A 215 12.70 0.82 5.95
CA THR A 215 11.84 -0.32 6.32
C THR A 215 11.61 -1.25 5.13
N TRP A 216 10.91 -2.38 5.32
CA TRP A 216 10.39 -3.21 4.22
C TRP A 216 9.04 -2.73 3.66
N GLY A 217 8.44 -1.70 4.27
CA GLY A 217 7.19 -1.10 3.82
C GLY A 217 5.94 -1.71 4.44
N ALA A 218 4.99 -0.82 4.71
CA ALA A 218 3.61 -1.15 5.03
C ALA A 218 2.70 -0.26 4.17
N ALA A 219 1.56 -0.81 3.76
CA ALA A 219 0.53 -0.07 3.07
C ALA A 219 -0.85 -0.50 3.58
N LEU A 220 -1.75 0.47 3.66
CA LEU A 220 -3.17 0.33 3.94
C LEU A 220 -3.93 0.71 2.67
N LEU A 221 -4.70 -0.23 2.11
CA LEU A 221 -5.67 0.07 1.07
C LEU A 221 -7.07 -0.04 1.66
N SER A 222 -7.94 0.92 1.38
CA SER A 222 -9.28 0.97 1.97
C SER A 222 -10.34 1.39 0.95
N LYS A 223 -11.48 0.69 0.91
CA LYS A 223 -12.69 1.15 0.21
C LYS A 223 -13.41 2.26 0.99
N PHE A 224 -13.11 2.42 2.26
CA PHE A 224 -13.65 3.49 3.12
C PHE A 224 -12.73 4.71 3.12
N PRO A 225 -13.27 5.94 3.19
CA PRO A 225 -12.46 7.16 3.27
C PRO A 225 -11.49 7.14 4.45
N ILE A 226 -10.24 7.48 4.18
CA ILE A 226 -9.22 7.70 5.23
C ILE A 226 -9.39 9.13 5.76
N ILE A 227 -9.78 9.30 7.01
CA ILE A 227 -10.00 10.62 7.62
C ILE A 227 -8.69 11.22 8.11
N SER A 228 -7.84 10.40 8.71
CA SER A 228 -6.50 10.78 9.15
C SER A 228 -5.58 9.58 9.11
N SER A 229 -4.28 9.81 8.90
CA SER A 229 -3.26 8.77 9.06
C SER A 229 -1.99 9.33 9.69
N SER A 230 -1.28 8.46 10.38
CA SER A 230 0.04 8.72 10.96
C SER A 230 0.93 7.49 10.78
N HIS A 231 2.22 7.71 10.52
CA HIS A 231 3.19 6.64 10.31
C HIS A 231 4.23 6.64 11.42
N HIS A 232 4.60 5.45 11.87
CA HIS A 232 5.47 5.24 13.01
C HIS A 232 6.63 4.33 12.61
N LEU A 233 7.83 4.70 13.06
CA LEU A 233 8.98 3.79 13.12
C LEU A 233 9.12 3.33 14.55
N LEU A 234 8.90 2.05 14.78
CA LEU A 234 8.94 1.53 16.14
C LEU A 234 10.39 1.37 16.62
N PRO A 235 10.64 1.44 17.94
CA PRO A 235 12.00 1.46 18.46
C PRO A 235 12.77 0.19 18.08
N SER A 236 13.92 0.37 17.46
CA SER A 236 14.84 -0.70 17.08
C SER A 236 16.27 -0.21 17.29
N PRO A 237 16.88 -0.49 18.46
CA PRO A 237 18.24 -0.05 18.76
C PRO A 237 19.31 -0.74 17.91
N VAL A 238 19.06 -1.93 17.36
CA VAL A 238 20.08 -2.74 16.66
C VAL A 238 19.60 -3.28 15.31
N GLY A 239 18.37 -3.79 15.28
CA GLY A 239 17.84 -4.61 14.22
C GLY A 239 17.01 -3.85 13.17
N GLU A 240 15.95 -4.52 12.72
CA GLU A 240 15.08 -4.03 11.67
C GLU A 240 14.14 -2.91 12.16
N LEU A 241 14.08 -1.83 11.39
CA LEU A 241 13.12 -0.74 11.57
C LEU A 241 11.71 -1.21 11.18
N ALA A 242 10.89 -1.45 12.20
CA ALA A 242 9.52 -1.92 12.04
C ALA A 242 8.54 -0.77 11.75
N PRO A 243 7.85 -0.77 10.58
CA PRO A 243 6.87 0.24 10.22
C PRO A 243 5.48 -0.04 10.84
N ALA A 244 4.79 1.02 11.24
CA ALA A 244 3.34 0.97 11.48
C ALA A 244 2.60 2.16 10.85
N ILE A 245 1.39 1.90 10.37
CA ILE A 245 0.39 2.89 9.97
C ILE A 245 -0.71 2.88 11.02
N HIS A 246 -1.11 4.05 11.53
CA HIS A 246 -2.33 4.22 12.32
C HIS A 246 -3.24 5.21 11.60
N ALA A 247 -4.30 4.68 11.01
CA ALA A 247 -5.28 5.42 10.23
C ALA A 247 -6.66 5.38 10.89
N THR A 248 -7.44 6.44 10.70
CA THR A 248 -8.85 6.52 11.09
C THR A 248 -9.69 6.48 9.82
N LEU A 249 -10.61 5.53 9.72
CA LEU A 249 -11.50 5.35 8.58
C LEU A 249 -12.94 5.73 8.96
N ASP A 250 -13.70 6.28 8.00
CA ASP A 250 -15.15 6.45 8.14
C ASP A 250 -15.87 5.20 7.60
N ILE A 251 -16.26 4.31 8.52
CA ILE A 251 -16.94 3.05 8.22
C ILE A 251 -18.42 3.21 8.55
N TYR A 252 -19.24 3.40 7.52
CA TYR A 252 -20.70 3.56 7.64
C TYR A 252 -21.14 4.69 8.60
N GLY A 253 -20.33 5.75 8.75
CA GLY A 253 -20.60 6.89 9.63
C GLY A 253 -19.95 6.80 11.01
N GLU A 254 -19.30 5.68 11.34
CA GLU A 254 -18.52 5.50 12.57
C GLU A 254 -17.02 5.60 12.29
N LEU A 255 -16.28 6.28 13.16
CA LEU A 255 -14.83 6.40 13.02
C LEU A 255 -14.15 5.16 13.62
N VAL A 256 -13.51 4.37 12.78
CA VAL A 256 -12.82 3.14 13.18
C VAL A 256 -11.33 3.29 12.90
N ASP A 257 -10.51 3.01 13.91
CA ASP A 257 -9.06 3.02 13.77
C ASP A 257 -8.58 1.69 13.16
N VAL A 258 -7.68 1.77 12.18
CA VAL A 258 -7.00 0.61 11.60
C VAL A 258 -5.50 0.81 11.75
N VAL A 259 -4.84 -0.17 12.34
CA VAL A 259 -3.39 -0.21 12.50
C VAL A 259 -2.81 -1.30 11.62
N VAL A 260 -1.88 -0.95 10.73
CA VAL A 260 -1.11 -1.90 9.93
C VAL A 260 0.31 -1.96 10.48
N PHE A 261 0.85 -3.14 10.76
CA PHE A 261 2.15 -3.27 11.41
C PHE A 261 2.98 -4.45 10.89
N HIS A 262 4.26 -4.19 10.61
CA HIS A 262 5.25 -5.22 10.28
C HIS A 262 6.34 -5.26 11.36
N SER A 263 6.34 -6.31 12.18
CA SER A 263 7.36 -6.54 13.21
C SER A 263 8.71 -6.87 12.59
N GLY A 264 9.80 -6.53 13.28
CA GLY A 264 11.12 -7.09 12.98
C GLY A 264 11.16 -8.61 13.20
N GLN A 265 12.15 -9.25 12.55
CA GLN A 265 12.35 -10.70 12.59
C GLN A 265 13.04 -11.18 13.88
N GLU A 266 13.23 -12.51 14.01
CA GLU A 266 13.62 -13.18 15.26
C GLU A 266 15.04 -12.87 15.76
N GLU A 267 15.90 -12.26 14.94
CA GLU A 267 17.31 -12.03 15.23
C GLU A 267 17.54 -11.11 16.44
N ASP A 268 16.65 -10.14 16.66
CA ASP A 268 16.81 -9.09 17.67
C ASP A 268 15.61 -9.07 18.65
N GLU A 269 15.66 -9.94 19.67
CA GLU A 269 14.57 -10.10 20.66
C GLU A 269 14.19 -8.81 21.40
N GLU A 270 15.18 -7.97 21.76
CA GLU A 270 14.94 -6.71 22.48
C GLU A 270 14.22 -5.69 21.61
N ASP A 271 14.57 -5.62 20.33
CA ASP A 271 13.93 -4.74 19.36
C ASP A 271 12.45 -5.13 19.23
N ARG A 272 12.18 -6.43 19.05
CA ARG A 272 10.80 -6.94 19.01
C ARG A 272 10.02 -6.65 20.30
N ARG A 273 10.66 -6.73 21.46
CA ARG A 273 10.03 -6.38 22.75
C ARG A 273 9.69 -4.89 22.82
N LEU A 274 10.58 -4.02 22.37
CA LEU A 274 10.34 -2.57 22.35
C LEU A 274 9.27 -2.18 21.33
N GLN A 275 9.28 -2.82 20.16
CA GLN A 275 8.24 -2.69 19.13
C GLN A 275 6.88 -3.15 19.68
N SER A 276 6.81 -4.29 20.37
CA SER A 276 5.54 -4.76 20.94
C SER A 276 4.97 -3.80 21.99
N LEU A 277 5.82 -3.20 22.83
CA LEU A 277 5.43 -2.22 23.83
C LEU A 277 4.94 -0.91 23.22
N GLU A 278 5.60 -0.42 22.17
CA GLU A 278 5.18 0.81 21.50
C GLU A 278 3.86 0.60 20.75
N LEU A 279 3.68 -0.54 20.07
CA LEU A 279 2.40 -0.85 19.42
C LEU A 279 1.27 -1.00 20.44
N GLN A 280 1.54 -1.63 21.60
CA GLN A 280 0.59 -1.70 22.71
C GLN A 280 0.18 -0.31 23.20
N ARG A 281 1.13 0.65 23.27
CA ARG A 281 0.85 2.04 23.64
C ARG A 281 -0.06 2.70 22.59
N ILE A 282 0.30 2.62 21.30
CA ILE A 282 -0.47 3.19 20.19
C ILE A 282 -1.92 2.68 20.20
N MET A 283 -2.11 1.35 20.27
CA MET A 283 -3.44 0.75 20.31
C MET A 283 -4.20 1.11 21.60
N GLY A 284 -3.51 1.12 22.75
CA GLY A 284 -4.10 1.41 24.05
C GLY A 284 -4.59 2.87 24.19
N GLU A 285 -3.96 3.81 23.49
CA GLU A 285 -4.32 5.24 23.52
C GLU A 285 -5.53 5.60 22.66
N SER A 286 -5.82 4.83 21.61
CA SER A 286 -7.04 5.03 20.83
C SER A 286 -8.28 4.76 21.69
N GLU A 287 -9.34 5.57 21.58
CA GLU A 287 -10.65 5.34 22.23
C GLU A 287 -11.71 4.79 21.27
N ARG A 288 -11.34 4.56 20.01
CA ARG A 288 -12.25 4.11 18.95
C ARG A 288 -12.27 2.58 18.83
N PRO A 289 -13.30 2.01 18.16
CA PRO A 289 -13.22 0.68 17.60
C PRO A 289 -11.95 0.55 16.77
N LEU A 290 -11.25 -0.57 16.92
CA LEU A 290 -9.91 -0.73 16.37
C LEU A 290 -9.69 -2.11 15.78
N VAL A 291 -9.05 -2.16 14.61
CA VAL A 291 -8.52 -3.38 13.99
C VAL A 291 -7.01 -3.26 13.82
N LEU A 292 -6.26 -4.27 14.28
CA LEU A 292 -4.85 -4.45 13.97
C LEU A 292 -4.74 -5.49 12.85
N LEU A 293 -4.01 -5.15 11.80
CA LEU A 293 -3.64 -5.99 10.67
C LEU A 293 -2.12 -6.11 10.66
N SER A 294 -1.57 -7.26 11.08
CA SER A 294 -0.14 -7.29 11.40
C SER A 294 0.58 -8.59 11.11
N TYR A 295 1.92 -8.48 11.03
CA TYR A 295 2.88 -9.57 11.05
C TYR A 295 3.70 -9.48 12.35
N LEU A 296 3.49 -10.40 13.29
CA LEU A 296 3.96 -10.29 14.70
C LEU A 296 5.13 -11.23 15.06
N VAL A 297 5.39 -12.25 14.24
CA VAL A 297 6.50 -13.22 14.41
C VAL A 297 6.43 -13.95 15.75
N THR A 298 5.24 -14.34 16.20
CA THR A 298 5.03 -14.95 17.53
C THR A 298 4.01 -16.06 17.42
N ASN A 299 4.13 -17.08 18.28
CA ASN A 299 3.04 -18.02 18.51
C ASN A 299 1.93 -17.37 19.35
N PRO A 300 0.66 -17.81 19.20
CA PRO A 300 -0.41 -17.46 20.11
C PRO A 300 -0.05 -17.83 21.54
N TYR A 301 -0.43 -16.99 22.49
CA TYR A 301 -0.21 -17.16 23.95
C TYR A 301 1.25 -17.12 24.43
N GLU A 302 2.23 -16.92 23.54
CA GLU A 302 3.66 -16.91 23.90
C GLU A 302 4.28 -15.52 23.77
N GLY A 303 5.23 -15.20 24.66
CA GLY A 303 6.08 -14.02 24.54
C GLY A 303 5.32 -12.71 24.28
N ASN A 304 5.67 -12.03 23.19
CA ASN A 304 5.12 -10.74 22.80
C ASN A 304 3.63 -10.79 22.43
N TYR A 305 3.05 -11.97 22.11
CA TYR A 305 1.60 -12.11 21.94
C TYR A 305 0.83 -11.50 23.11
N ASN A 306 1.27 -11.76 24.34
CA ASN A 306 0.64 -11.26 25.57
C ASN A 306 0.83 -9.76 25.80
N THR A 307 1.68 -9.09 25.01
CA THR A 307 1.78 -7.63 24.96
C THR A 307 0.71 -7.07 24.01
N TYR A 308 0.55 -7.68 22.85
CA TYR A 308 -0.43 -7.28 21.83
C TYR A 308 -1.87 -7.56 22.27
N VAL A 309 -2.13 -8.74 22.84
CA VAL A 309 -3.42 -9.16 23.40
C VAL A 309 -3.34 -9.03 24.91
N SER A 310 -3.71 -7.85 25.42
CA SER A 310 -3.57 -7.51 26.84
C SER A 310 -4.64 -6.52 27.29
N ASP A 311 -4.84 -6.38 28.59
CA ASP A 311 -5.72 -5.35 29.15
C ASP A 311 -5.27 -3.92 28.78
N LYS A 312 -3.96 -3.72 28.56
CA LYS A 312 -3.39 -2.41 28.25
C LYS A 312 -3.64 -2.01 26.79
N SER A 313 -3.50 -2.93 25.84
CA SER A 313 -3.90 -2.69 24.44
C SER A 313 -5.41 -2.77 24.22
N ARG A 314 -6.11 -3.52 25.10
CA ARG A 314 -7.53 -3.91 24.99
C ARG A 314 -7.88 -4.75 23.76
N MET A 315 -6.88 -5.14 22.97
CA MET A 315 -7.09 -5.91 21.76
C MET A 315 -7.42 -7.35 22.07
N ARG A 316 -8.28 -7.94 21.25
CA ARG A 316 -8.68 -9.34 21.31
C ARG A 316 -8.34 -10.01 19.98
N ASP A 317 -7.97 -11.28 20.06
CA ASP A 317 -7.67 -12.08 18.88
C ASP A 317 -8.95 -12.41 18.12
N ILE A 318 -8.90 -12.36 16.78
CA ILE A 318 -10.02 -12.77 15.93
C ILE A 318 -10.48 -14.19 16.24
N ASP A 319 -9.53 -15.09 16.50
CA ASP A 319 -9.80 -16.49 16.81
C ASP A 319 -8.75 -17.08 17.75
N SER A 320 -9.13 -17.24 19.02
CA SER A 320 -8.25 -17.78 20.05
C SER A 320 -7.91 -19.28 19.87
N ASN A 321 -8.64 -20.02 19.02
CA ASN A 321 -8.41 -21.44 18.78
C ASN A 321 -7.57 -21.70 17.52
N ASP A 322 -7.19 -20.66 16.77
CA ASP A 322 -6.23 -20.76 15.67
C ASP A 322 -4.79 -20.74 16.22
N TRP A 323 -4.36 -21.90 16.72
CA TRP A 323 -3.08 -22.11 17.40
C TRP A 323 -1.88 -22.23 16.44
N ASP A 324 -2.11 -22.54 15.16
CA ASP A 324 -1.09 -22.74 14.13
C ASP A 324 -0.84 -21.43 13.34
N ARG A 325 -0.73 -20.32 14.07
CA ARG A 325 -0.34 -19.01 13.53
C ARG A 325 1.05 -18.65 14.02
N TRP A 326 1.81 -18.00 13.15
CA TRP A 326 3.19 -17.58 13.46
C TRP A 326 3.45 -16.15 13.00
N CYS A 327 2.99 -15.83 11.79
CA CYS A 327 3.29 -14.56 11.15
C CYS A 327 2.14 -13.56 11.28
N GLU A 328 1.02 -13.85 10.63
CA GLU A 328 -0.05 -12.88 10.43
C GLU A 328 -1.15 -12.99 11.47
N TYR A 329 -1.62 -11.83 11.93
CA TYR A 329 -2.66 -11.68 12.94
C TYR A 329 -3.65 -10.59 12.55
N ILE A 330 -4.91 -10.86 12.84
CA ILE A 330 -5.96 -9.86 12.91
C ILE A 330 -6.42 -9.78 14.36
N LEU A 331 -6.18 -8.63 15.00
CA LEU A 331 -6.74 -8.35 16.33
C LEU A 331 -7.79 -7.26 16.21
N PHE A 332 -8.76 -7.24 17.10
CA PHE A 332 -9.82 -6.24 17.08
C PHE A 332 -10.34 -5.89 18.47
N ARG A 333 -11.07 -4.79 18.57
CA ARG A 333 -11.94 -4.46 19.71
C ARG A 333 -13.10 -3.57 19.28
N ASP A 334 -14.15 -3.57 20.09
CA ASP A 334 -15.36 -2.75 19.94
C ASP A 334 -16.02 -2.86 18.55
N LEU A 335 -15.90 -4.03 17.95
CA LEU A 335 -16.53 -4.44 16.69
C LEU A 335 -17.11 -5.84 16.87
N LYS A 336 -18.14 -6.20 16.09
CA LYS A 336 -18.62 -7.58 16.04
C LYS A 336 -17.86 -8.36 14.98
N LYS A 337 -17.11 -9.40 15.38
CA LYS A 337 -16.58 -10.38 14.42
C LYS A 337 -17.71 -11.25 13.87
N VAL A 338 -17.72 -11.44 12.56
CA VAL A 338 -18.75 -12.20 11.82
C VAL A 338 -18.15 -13.46 11.23
N ALA A 339 -16.97 -13.34 10.61
CA ALA A 339 -16.28 -14.47 10.01
C ALA A 339 -14.77 -14.27 9.97
N TYR A 340 -14.03 -15.38 9.90
CA TYR A 340 -12.57 -15.41 9.76
C TYR A 340 -12.17 -16.54 8.81
N ALA A 341 -11.22 -16.28 7.91
CA ALA A 341 -10.74 -17.27 6.97
C ALA A 341 -9.27 -17.04 6.59
N ARG A 342 -8.60 -18.15 6.26
CA ARG A 342 -7.22 -18.19 5.76
C ARG A 342 -7.24 -18.72 4.32
N ILE A 343 -6.84 -17.90 3.35
CA ILE A 343 -6.86 -18.24 1.92
C ILE A 343 -5.44 -18.52 1.43
N SER A 344 -5.25 -19.71 0.85
CA SER A 344 -3.93 -20.17 0.44
C SER A 344 -3.32 -19.28 -0.63
N ARG A 345 -2.04 -19.00 -0.48
CA ARG A 345 -1.24 -18.14 -1.38
C ARG A 345 -0.94 -18.68 -2.78
N SER A 346 -1.28 -19.95 -3.04
CA SER A 346 -0.83 -20.66 -4.24
C SER A 346 0.70 -20.55 -4.40
N THR A 347 1.16 -19.89 -5.46
CA THR A 347 2.59 -19.63 -5.72
C THR A 347 2.94 -18.15 -5.61
N ILE A 348 2.03 -17.30 -5.11
CA ILE A 348 2.24 -15.84 -5.05
C ILE A 348 3.25 -15.48 -3.97
N THR A 349 3.15 -16.01 -2.76
CA THR A 349 4.09 -15.73 -1.67
C THR A 349 4.36 -17.00 -0.85
N ASP A 350 5.04 -16.84 0.28
CA ASP A 350 5.24 -17.82 1.35
C ASP A 350 4.20 -17.69 2.49
N THR A 351 3.58 -16.51 2.65
CA THR A 351 2.45 -16.22 3.56
C THR A 351 1.09 -16.35 2.88
N GLU A 352 0.04 -16.65 3.65
CA GLU A 352 -1.32 -16.72 3.14
C GLU A 352 -2.03 -15.36 3.15
N LEU A 353 -3.24 -15.26 2.59
CA LEU A 353 -4.10 -14.10 2.84
C LEU A 353 -5.01 -14.43 4.02
N GLN A 354 -4.90 -13.69 5.13
CA GLN A 354 -5.86 -13.79 6.24
C GLN A 354 -6.91 -12.69 6.12
N ILE A 355 -8.19 -13.06 6.28
CA ILE A 355 -9.32 -12.12 6.22
C ILE A 355 -10.29 -12.33 7.37
N ALA A 356 -10.86 -11.23 7.87
CA ALA A 356 -11.91 -11.23 8.87
C ALA A 356 -13.02 -10.26 8.44
N LYS A 357 -14.28 -10.68 8.62
CA LYS A 357 -15.46 -9.86 8.38
C LYS A 357 -15.98 -9.31 9.69
N PHE A 358 -16.27 -8.02 9.71
CA PHE A 358 -16.74 -7.29 10.88
C PHE A 358 -18.02 -6.51 10.59
N LYS A 359 -18.72 -6.18 11.67
CA LYS A 359 -19.81 -5.20 11.73
C LYS A 359 -19.58 -4.24 12.89
N LEU A 360 -20.18 -3.06 12.81
CA LEU A 360 -20.32 -2.19 13.97
C LEU A 360 -21.17 -2.88 15.04
N LEU A 361 -20.83 -2.68 16.32
CA LEU A 361 -21.60 -3.27 17.42
C LEU A 361 -22.98 -2.64 17.52
N GLU A 362 -23.98 -3.49 17.71
CA GLU A 362 -25.34 -3.07 18.05
C GLU A 362 -25.50 -3.00 19.58
N GLU A 363 -26.35 -2.10 20.09
CA GLU A 363 -26.51 -1.86 21.54
C GLU A 363 -26.79 -3.16 22.33
N TYR A 364 -27.67 -4.03 21.82
CA TYR A 364 -27.98 -5.30 22.49
C TYR A 364 -26.76 -6.23 22.60
N GLN A 365 -25.81 -6.17 21.66
CA GLN A 365 -24.61 -7.00 21.70
C GLN A 365 -23.64 -6.51 22.79
N ILE A 366 -23.64 -5.21 23.06
CA ILE A 366 -22.86 -4.59 24.14
C ILE A 366 -23.43 -5.04 25.50
N GLU A 367 -24.75 -5.13 25.63
CA GLU A 367 -25.44 -5.56 26.85
C GLU A 367 -25.12 -7.02 27.24
N GLU A 368 -24.90 -7.90 26.26
CA GLU A 368 -24.51 -9.31 26.49
C GLU A 368 -23.08 -9.45 27.03
N GLY A 369 -22.24 -8.44 26.80
CA GLY A 369 -20.91 -8.32 27.39
C GLY A 369 -19.78 -8.98 26.59
N ASN A 370 -18.58 -8.95 27.19
CA ASN A 370 -17.33 -9.27 26.50
C ASN A 370 -17.24 -10.71 25.99
N ASP A 371 -17.83 -11.67 26.70
CA ASP A 371 -17.82 -13.07 26.27
C ASP A 371 -18.51 -13.22 24.90
N PHE A 372 -19.70 -12.64 24.75
CA PHE A 372 -20.44 -12.69 23.49
C PHE A 372 -19.73 -11.97 22.33
N ILE A 373 -19.08 -10.84 22.61
CA ILE A 373 -18.41 -10.03 21.58
C ILE A 373 -17.11 -10.70 21.11
N TYR A 374 -16.30 -11.19 22.05
CA TYR A 374 -14.92 -11.61 21.80
C TYR A 374 -14.74 -13.12 21.79
N GLY A 375 -15.64 -13.87 22.42
CA GLY A 375 -15.69 -15.32 22.43
C GLY A 375 -15.87 -15.90 21.04
N ASN A 376 -15.44 -17.15 20.88
CA ASN A 376 -15.41 -17.80 19.58
C ASN A 376 -16.76 -18.36 19.13
N HIS A 377 -17.82 -18.33 19.95
CA HIS A 377 -19.18 -18.85 19.72
C HIS A 377 -19.49 -19.23 18.25
N TYR A 378 -19.03 -20.41 17.83
CA TYR A 378 -19.07 -20.80 16.44
C TYR A 378 -20.48 -21.18 16.03
N ILE A 379 -20.84 -20.84 14.81
CA ILE A 379 -22.13 -21.19 14.20
C ILE A 379 -21.88 -21.84 12.85
N ASP A 380 -22.81 -22.69 12.43
CA ASP A 380 -22.74 -23.31 11.11
C ASP A 380 -23.13 -22.28 10.03
N GLU A 381 -22.59 -22.42 8.82
CA GLU A 381 -22.81 -21.44 7.74
C GLU A 381 -24.29 -21.29 7.33
N ASP A 382 -25.11 -22.33 7.52
CA ASP A 382 -26.55 -22.29 7.26
C ASP A 382 -27.31 -21.38 8.24
N GLU A 383 -26.73 -21.11 9.41
CA GLU A 383 -27.22 -20.16 10.40
C GLU A 383 -26.83 -18.70 10.08
N VAL A 384 -25.93 -18.49 9.11
CA VAL A 384 -25.41 -17.17 8.71
C VAL A 384 -26.26 -16.60 7.57
N ASP A 385 -26.60 -15.31 7.66
CA ASP A 385 -27.25 -14.59 6.57
C ASP A 385 -26.40 -14.63 5.30
N GLU A 386 -27.02 -14.88 4.14
CA GLU A 386 -26.30 -15.02 2.86
C GLU A 386 -25.44 -13.80 2.53
N SER A 387 -25.85 -12.59 2.95
CA SER A 387 -25.11 -11.34 2.73
C SER A 387 -23.88 -11.16 3.62
N LEU A 388 -23.64 -12.10 4.54
CA LEU A 388 -22.52 -12.12 5.47
C LEU A 388 -21.59 -13.31 5.27
N ARG A 389 -21.97 -14.25 4.39
CA ARG A 389 -21.12 -15.39 4.03
C ARG A 389 -19.88 -14.91 3.28
N MET A 390 -18.77 -15.59 3.53
CA MET A 390 -17.53 -15.36 2.78
C MET A 390 -17.62 -15.99 1.37
N PRO A 391 -16.78 -15.56 0.41
CA PRO A 391 -16.87 -16.01 -0.97
C PRO A 391 -16.75 -17.54 -1.15
N GLN A 392 -17.81 -18.17 -1.66
CA GLN A 392 -17.87 -19.63 -1.86
C GLN A 392 -16.82 -20.16 -2.86
N LEU A 393 -16.28 -19.28 -3.69
CA LEU A 393 -15.31 -19.59 -4.75
C LEU A 393 -14.04 -20.28 -4.24
N PHE A 394 -13.66 -20.06 -2.96
CA PHE A 394 -12.44 -20.64 -2.38
C PHE A 394 -12.66 -22.01 -1.72
N ARG A 395 -13.88 -22.55 -1.70
CA ARG A 395 -14.13 -23.91 -1.18
C ARG A 395 -13.56 -24.98 -2.13
N GLY A 396 -13.17 -26.13 -1.55
CA GLY A 396 -12.66 -27.28 -2.32
C GLY A 396 -11.35 -26.97 -3.05
N ASP A 397 -11.33 -27.18 -4.38
CA ASP A 397 -10.16 -26.89 -5.21
C ASP A 397 -9.89 -25.39 -5.36
N GLY A 398 -10.87 -24.54 -5.02
CA GLY A 398 -10.77 -23.09 -5.06
C GLY A 398 -10.64 -22.52 -6.48
N VAL A 399 -9.97 -21.37 -6.59
CA VAL A 399 -9.78 -20.64 -7.85
C VAL A 399 -8.31 -20.27 -8.06
N ARG A 400 -7.77 -20.59 -9.24
CA ARG A 400 -6.36 -20.30 -9.60
C ARG A 400 -5.33 -20.74 -8.53
N GLY A 401 -5.62 -21.84 -7.81
CA GLY A 401 -4.76 -22.37 -6.75
C GLY A 401 -4.97 -21.73 -5.37
N HIS A 402 -5.87 -20.76 -5.25
CA HIS A 402 -6.30 -20.16 -3.99
C HIS A 402 -7.53 -20.89 -3.46
N ARG A 403 -7.47 -21.39 -2.24
CA ARG A 403 -8.57 -22.05 -1.54
C ARG A 403 -8.55 -21.71 -0.05
N TYR A 404 -9.66 -21.90 0.63
CA TYR A 404 -9.63 -21.95 2.09
C TYR A 404 -8.71 -23.07 2.54
N HIS A 405 -7.83 -22.78 3.48
CA HIS A 405 -6.88 -23.74 4.02
C HIS A 405 -6.72 -23.55 5.52
N VAL A 406 -6.06 -24.51 6.17
CA VAL A 406 -6.03 -24.72 7.63
C VAL A 406 -7.37 -25.18 8.20
N PHE A 407 -8.47 -24.53 7.83
CA PHE A 407 -9.83 -24.93 8.24
C PHE A 407 -10.66 -25.53 7.10
N ASP A 408 -10.17 -25.46 5.86
CA ASP A 408 -10.87 -25.81 4.61
C ASP A 408 -12.18 -25.02 4.33
N GLU A 409 -12.59 -24.17 5.27
CA GLU A 409 -13.75 -23.28 5.18
C GLU A 409 -13.63 -22.04 6.09
N PRO A 410 -14.47 -21.01 5.90
CA PRO A 410 -14.55 -19.88 6.82
C PRO A 410 -15.13 -20.31 8.17
N ARG A 411 -14.60 -19.76 9.26
CA ARG A 411 -15.22 -19.83 10.60
C ARG A 411 -16.19 -18.68 10.75
N TYR A 412 -17.41 -18.97 11.22
CA TYR A 412 -18.44 -17.96 11.48
C TYR A 412 -18.75 -17.87 12.97
N PHE A 413 -19.09 -16.66 13.41
CA PHE A 413 -19.34 -16.33 14.81
C PHE A 413 -20.79 -15.89 15.02
N ALA A 414 -21.39 -16.29 16.14
CA ALA A 414 -22.77 -15.95 16.50
C ALA A 414 -23.00 -14.43 16.48
N GLU A 415 -23.93 -13.95 15.67
CA GLU A 415 -24.35 -12.55 15.62
C GLU A 415 -25.40 -12.21 16.68
N ARG A 416 -26.17 -13.21 17.12
CA ARG A 416 -27.24 -13.09 18.11
C ARG A 416 -27.02 -14.05 19.28
N PRO A 417 -27.42 -13.68 20.51
CA PRO A 417 -27.32 -14.56 21.68
C PRO A 417 -28.00 -15.92 21.49
N SER A 418 -29.10 -15.96 20.73
CA SER A 418 -29.84 -17.19 20.44
C SER A 418 -29.05 -18.22 19.62
N GLN A 419 -27.98 -17.80 18.95
CA GLN A 419 -27.11 -18.68 18.16
C GLN A 419 -25.96 -19.25 19.01
N VAL A 420 -25.74 -18.73 20.22
CA VAL A 420 -24.71 -19.24 21.12
C VAL A 420 -25.12 -20.63 21.58
N ARG A 421 -24.30 -21.62 21.25
CA ARG A 421 -24.47 -22.99 21.72
C ARG A 421 -24.09 -23.03 23.20
N ASN A 422 -25.01 -23.47 24.05
CA ASN A 422 -24.66 -23.82 25.43
C ASN A 422 -23.92 -25.17 25.35
N ASP A 423 -22.64 -25.15 25.67
CA ASP A 423 -21.89 -26.38 25.90
C ASP A 423 -22.41 -27.02 27.21
N ASP A 424 -23.39 -27.92 27.10
CA ASP A 424 -23.84 -28.81 28.19
C ASP A 424 -22.89 -30.01 28.37
#